data_AF-A0A354AWN1-F1
#
_entry.id   AF-A0A354AWN1-F1
#
_cell.length_a   1.000
_cell.length_b   1.000
_cell.length_c   1.000
_cell.angle_alpha   90.00
_cell.angle_beta   90.00
_cell.angle_gamma   90.00
#
_symmetry.space_group_name_H-M   'P 1'
#
loop_
_entity.id
_entity.type
_entity.pdbx_description
1 polymer ?
#
loop_
_entity_poly.entity_id
_entity_poly.type
_entity_poly.pdbx_seq_one_letter_code
_entity_poly.pdbx_strand_id
1 'polypeptide(L)'
;MDPALRARLLQEARTPWRGLRRALWLALSASAGLGLATMAMRSAAGAEVASTDLLIQIAALLIFGGLLWFDRNAEIDADIEVGDR
;
A
#
# COMPACT_ATOMS: atom_id res chain seq x y z
N MET A 1 -17.17 -32.62 6.77
CA MET A 1 -16.61 -31.38 7.36
C MET A 1 -17.66 -30.76 8.23
N ASP A 2 -17.30 -30.38 9.45
CA ASP A 2 -18.19 -29.62 10.33
C ASP A 2 -18.64 -28.32 9.62
N PRO A 3 -19.96 -28.06 9.50
CA PRO A 3 -20.48 -26.86 8.86
C PRO A 3 -20.01 -25.57 9.53
N ALA A 4 -19.76 -25.57 10.84
CA ALA A 4 -19.24 -24.39 11.55
C ALA A 4 -17.78 -24.09 11.17
N LEU A 5 -16.93 -25.12 11.10
CA LEU A 5 -15.56 -25.00 10.61
C LEU A 5 -15.50 -24.52 9.14
N ARG A 6 -16.39 -25.03 8.28
CA ARG A 6 -16.48 -24.59 6.87
C ARG A 6 -16.86 -23.12 6.74
N ALA A 7 -17.80 -22.63 7.57
CA ALA A 7 -18.21 -21.23 7.55
C ALA A 7 -17.05 -20.30 7.96
N ARG A 8 -16.29 -20.66 9.00
CA ARG A 8 -15.10 -19.91 9.44
C ARG A 8 -14.02 -19.86 8.37
N LEU A 9 -13.70 -20.98 7.74
CA LEU A 9 -12.70 -21.03 6.66
C LEU A 9 -13.14 -20.23 5.43
N LEU A 10 -14.42 -20.24 5.06
CA LEU A 10 -14.95 -19.41 3.97
C LEU A 10 -14.98 -17.92 4.32
N GLN A 11 -14.96 -17.57 5.60
CA GLN A 11 -14.89 -16.20 6.10
C GLN A 11 -13.44 -15.70 6.10
N GLU A 12 -12.48 -16.50 6.58
CA GLU A 12 -11.04 -16.22 6.48
C GLU A 12 -10.55 -16.19 5.02
N ALA A 13 -11.04 -17.10 4.19
CA ALA A 13 -10.74 -17.15 2.76
C ALA A 13 -11.40 -16.02 1.95
N ARG A 14 -12.23 -15.17 2.57
CA ARG A 14 -12.88 -14.06 1.86
C ARG A 14 -11.93 -12.87 1.65
N THR A 15 -10.78 -12.83 2.35
CA THR A 15 -9.77 -11.79 2.17
C THR A 15 -8.30 -12.28 2.19
N PRO A 16 -7.93 -13.32 1.43
CA PRO A 16 -6.63 -13.98 1.56
C PRO A 16 -5.47 -13.12 1.01
N TRP A 17 -5.77 -12.19 0.11
CA TRP A 17 -4.78 -11.35 -0.56
C TRP A 17 -4.51 -10.00 0.10
N ARG A 18 -5.14 -9.70 1.25
CA ARG A 18 -5.01 -8.40 1.92
C ARG A 18 -3.57 -8.10 2.33
N GLY A 19 -2.92 -9.04 3.02
CA GLY A 19 -1.53 -8.86 3.46
C GLY A 19 -0.57 -8.66 2.27
N LEU A 20 -0.76 -9.44 1.20
CA LEU A 20 0.02 -9.30 -0.03
C LEU A 20 -0.19 -7.92 -0.68
N ARG A 21 -1.45 -7.48 -0.79
CA ARG A 21 -1.79 -6.17 -1.36
C ARG A 21 -1.16 -5.02 -0.58
N ARG A 22 -1.23 -5.07 0.75
CA ARG A 22 -0.59 -4.07 1.62
C ARG A 22 0.93 -4.05 1.45
N ALA A 23 1.57 -5.23 1.43
CA ALA A 23 3.01 -5.35 1.19
C ALA A 23 3.39 -4.78 -0.19
N LEU A 24 2.57 -5.00 -1.21
CA LEU A 24 2.77 -4.44 -2.55
C LEU A 24 2.70 -2.91 -2.54
N TRP A 25 1.65 -2.32 -1.94
CA TRP A 25 1.53 -0.86 -1.84
C TRP A 25 2.68 -0.24 -1.05
N LEU A 26 3.10 -0.88 0.03
CA LEU A 26 4.26 -0.45 0.81
C LEU A 26 5.55 -0.49 -0.05
N ALA A 27 5.83 -1.60 -0.73
CA ALA A 27 7.03 -1.75 -1.54
C ALA A 27 7.08 -0.74 -2.69
N LEU A 28 5.97 -0.51 -3.38
CA LEU A 28 5.88 0.46 -4.47
C LEU A 28 6.03 1.90 -3.95
N SER A 29 5.40 2.24 -2.83
CA SER A 29 5.55 3.57 -2.21
C SER A 29 6.97 3.81 -1.74
N ALA A 30 7.59 2.84 -1.07
CA ALA A 30 8.97 2.92 -0.61
C ALA A 30 9.95 3.06 -1.79
N SER A 31 9.72 2.33 -2.89
CA SER A 31 10.52 2.43 -4.10
C SER A 31 10.42 3.83 -4.73
N ALA A 32 9.20 4.37 -4.84
CA ALA A 32 8.99 5.72 -5.34
C ALA A 32 9.66 6.78 -4.44
N GLY A 33 9.53 6.65 -3.12
CA GLY A 33 10.19 7.51 -2.14
C GLY A 33 11.72 7.47 -2.26
N LEU A 34 12.31 6.27 -2.42
CA LEU A 34 13.75 6.12 -2.62
C LEU A 34 14.19 6.78 -3.94
N GLY A 35 13.43 6.59 -5.02
CA GLY A 35 13.68 7.23 -6.31
C GLY A 35 13.66 8.77 -6.22
N LEU A 36 12.66 9.34 -5.53
CA LEU A 36 12.59 10.78 -5.27
C LEU A 36 13.76 11.27 -4.44
N ALA A 37 14.16 10.54 -3.40
CA ALA A 37 15.34 10.89 -2.60
C ALA A 37 16.61 10.92 -3.45
N THR A 38 16.80 9.92 -4.34
CA THR A 38 17.93 9.90 -5.28
C THR A 38 17.89 11.09 -6.24
N MET A 39 16.71 11.40 -6.81
CA MET A 39 16.55 12.56 -7.70
C MET A 39 16.82 13.88 -6.97
N ALA A 40 16.37 14.04 -5.73
CA ALA A 40 16.63 15.22 -4.92
C ALA A 40 18.13 15.39 -4.65
N MET A 41 18.84 14.31 -4.30
CA MET A 41 20.29 14.36 -4.12
C MET A 41 21.02 14.72 -5.42
N ARG A 42 20.60 14.14 -6.55
CA ARG A 42 21.16 14.47 -7.88
C ARG A 42 20.94 15.94 -8.22
N SER A 43 19.73 16.45 -8.01
CA SER A 43 19.40 17.87 -8.24
C SER A 43 20.22 18.79 -7.33
N ALA A 44 20.39 18.43 -6.05
CA ALA A 44 21.22 19.20 -5.11
C ALA A 44 22.70 19.23 -5.51
N ALA A 45 23.19 18.18 -6.19
CA ALA A 45 24.53 18.12 -6.77
C ALA A 45 24.66 18.85 -8.13
N GLY A 46 23.60 19.53 -8.59
CA GLY A 46 23.59 20.26 -9.86
C GLY A 46 23.36 19.38 -11.10
N ALA A 47 22.99 18.10 -10.93
CA ALA A 47 22.64 17.25 -12.05
C ALA A 47 21.21 17.50 -12.52
N GLU A 48 21.01 17.39 -13.83
CA GLU A 48 19.68 17.49 -14.43
C GLU A 48 18.83 16.25 -14.07
N VAL A 49 17.56 16.49 -13.72
CA VAL A 49 16.56 15.46 -13.41
C VAL A 49 15.43 15.62 -14.42
N ALA A 50 15.14 14.55 -15.17
CA ALA A 50 14.07 14.57 -16.15
C ALA A 50 12.71 14.79 -15.46
N SER A 51 11.97 15.81 -15.89
CA SER A 51 10.68 16.16 -15.29
C SER A 51 9.65 15.02 -15.40
N THR A 52 9.70 14.25 -16.49
CA THR A 52 8.85 13.07 -16.68
C THR A 52 9.10 12.00 -15.62
N ASP A 53 10.38 11.70 -15.34
CA ASP A 53 10.73 10.69 -14.34
C ASP A 53 10.34 11.15 -12.93
N LEU A 54 10.55 12.44 -12.63
CA LEU A 54 10.12 13.04 -11.37
C LEU A 54 8.60 12.96 -11.20
N LEU A 55 7.84 13.29 -12.26
CA LEU A 55 6.37 13.20 -12.25
C LEU A 55 5.91 11.76 -12.00
N ILE A 56 6.53 10.78 -12.66
CA ILE A 56 6.21 9.35 -12.46
C ILE A 56 6.43 8.96 -10.99
N GLN A 57 7.55 9.35 -10.40
CA GLN A 57 7.85 8.98 -9.01
C GLN A 57 6.93 9.68 -8.01
N ILE A 58 6.58 10.95 -8.24
CA ILE A 58 5.58 11.66 -7.42
C ILE A 58 4.21 10.97 -7.56
N ALA A 59 3.77 10.68 -8.78
CA ALA A 59 2.49 10.02 -9.03
C ALA A 59 2.44 8.63 -8.38
N ALA A 60 3.51 7.84 -8.51
CA ALA A 60 3.62 6.53 -7.88
C ALA A 60 3.54 6.64 -6.34
N LEU A 61 4.27 7.58 -5.74
CA LEU A 61 4.24 7.78 -4.29
C LEU A 61 2.85 8.19 -3.81
N LEU A 62 2.17 9.11 -4.51
CA LEU A 62 0.83 9.56 -4.13
C LEU A 62 -0.22 8.46 -4.31
N ILE A 63 -0.21 7.75 -5.43
CA ILE A 63 -1.19 6.70 -5.73
C ILE A 63 -0.99 5.52 -4.79
N PHE A 64 0.21 4.95 -4.71
CA PHE A 64 0.44 3.77 -3.88
C PHE A 64 0.44 4.10 -2.39
N GLY A 65 0.91 5.29 -2.00
CA GLY A 65 0.81 5.78 -0.62
C GLY A 65 -0.64 6.00 -0.21
N GLY A 66 -1.45 6.58 -1.10
CA GLY A 66 -2.89 6.73 -0.90
C GLY A 66 -3.61 5.38 -0.80
N LEU A 67 -3.32 4.44 -1.69
CA LEU A 67 -3.87 3.08 -1.63
C LEU A 67 -3.48 2.36 -0.34
N LEU A 68 -2.24 2.50 0.13
CA LEU A 68 -1.80 1.96 1.41
C LEU A 68 -2.56 2.57 2.58
N TRP A 69 -2.81 3.89 2.54
CA TRP A 69 -3.57 4.60 3.57
C TRP A 69 -5.03 4.12 3.61
N PHE A 70 -5.71 4.06 2.47
CA PHE A 70 -7.09 3.58 2.40
C PHE A 70 -7.22 2.11 2.82
N ASP A 71 -6.27 1.25 2.43
CA ASP A 71 -6.28 -0.18 2.82
C ASP A 71 -6.09 -0.35 4.34
N ARG A 72 -5.31 0.53 5.00
CA ARG A 72 -5.19 0.59 6.47
C ARG A 72 -6.46 1.08 7.15
N ASN A 73 -7.10 2.12 6.63
CA ASN A 73 -8.31 2.65 7.26
C ASN A 73 -9.46 1.64 7.20
N ALA A 74 -9.61 0.94 6.05
CA ALA A 74 -10.58 -0.14 5.91
C ALA A 74 -10.30 -1.37 6.81
N GLU A 75 -9.08 -1.52 7.32
CA GLU A 75 -8.74 -2.52 8.35
C GLU A 75 -9.25 -2.07 9.72
N ILE A 76 -8.95 -0.83 10.11
CA ILE A 76 -9.39 -0.26 11.39
C ILE A 76 -10.92 -0.28 11.51
N ASP A 77 -11.63 0.14 10.46
CA ASP A 77 -13.10 0.17 10.47
C ASP A 77 -13.70 -1.24 10.63
N ALA A 78 -13.12 -2.24 9.96
CA ALA A 78 -13.57 -3.62 10.06
C ALA A 78 -13.32 -4.25 11.45
N ASP A 79 -12.20 -3.90 12.09
CA ASP A 79 -11.88 -4.39 13.43
C ASP A 79 -12.82 -3.78 14.49
N ILE A 80 -13.19 -2.50 14.34
CA ILE A 80 -14.16 -1.82 15.22
C ILE A 80 -15.54 -2.50 15.11
N GLU A 81 -16.03 -2.77 13.89
CA GLU A 81 -17.32 -3.45 13.67
C GLU A 81 -17.40 -4.88 14.24
N VAL A 82 -16.25 -5.54 14.43
CA VAL A 82 -16.19 -6.87 15.07
C VAL A 82 -16.14 -6.75 16.59
N GLY A 83 -15.45 -5.75 17.13
CA GLY A 83 -15.36 -5.51 18.58
C GLY A 83 -16.68 -5.08 19.23
N ASP A 84 -17.56 -4.42 18.47
CA ASP A 84 -18.89 -3.98 18.94
C ASP A 84 -19.96 -5.10 18.94
N ARG A 85 -19.66 -6.30 18.41
CA ARG A 85 -20.60 -7.42 18.26
C ARG A 85 -20.44 -8.54 19.27
#